data_AF-A0A6J6KBV0-F1
#
_entry.id   AF-A0A6J6KBV0-F1
#
_cell.length_a   1.000
_cell.length_b   1.000
_cell.length_c   1.000
_cell.angle_alpha   90.00
_cell.angle_beta   90.00
_cell.angle_gamma   90.00
#
_symmetry.space_group_name_H-M   'P 1'
#
loop_
_entity.id
_entity.type
_entity.pdbx_description
1 polymer ?
#
loop_
_entity_poly.entity_id
_entity_poly.type
_entity_poly.pdbx_seq_one_letter_code
_entity_poly.pdbx_strand_id
1 'polypeptide(L)'
;MSCVRRHGPGWVAIGDAAGFVNPMNGEGIDYALESGMLAIECFVHNPATASADYDRLVGERFDAFLRTGRRFSFIIGHPWLLRPGLRVAVGTQSAADITLAVMGNLIDSNTPGAAGRVMRFADTALRLADPLLRATRAKA
;
A
#
# COMPACT_ATOMS: atom_id res chain seq x y z
N MET A 1 -9.48 -2.46 -2.15
CA MET A 1 -9.87 -3.86 -2.37
C MET A 1 -8.61 -4.64 -2.69
N SER A 2 -8.24 -5.67 -1.92
CA SER A 2 -7.21 -6.62 -2.35
C SER A 2 -7.92 -7.92 -2.71
N CYS A 3 -7.59 -8.54 -3.83
CA CYS A 3 -8.22 -9.80 -4.22
C CYS A 3 -8.01 -10.88 -3.13
N VAL A 4 -9.02 -11.73 -2.94
CA VAL A 4 -9.03 -12.79 -1.90
C VAL A 4 -8.11 -13.95 -2.30
N ARG A 5 -7.84 -14.12 -3.60
CA ARG A 5 -6.99 -15.18 -4.14
C ARG A 5 -6.20 -14.63 -5.33
N ARG A 6 -4.88 -14.61 -5.20
CA ARG A 6 -3.93 -14.05 -6.20
C ARG A 6 -3.34 -15.08 -7.15
N HIS A 7 -3.50 -16.37 -6.84
CA HIS A 7 -2.89 -17.45 -7.60
C HIS A 7 -3.67 -18.76 -7.41
N GLY A 8 -3.41 -19.70 -8.32
CA GLY A 8 -3.89 -21.08 -8.24
C GLY A 8 -3.13 -21.98 -9.21
N PRO A 9 -3.52 -23.25 -9.36
CA PRO A 9 -2.79 -24.21 -10.20
C PRO A 9 -2.68 -23.71 -11.64
N GLY A 10 -1.46 -23.39 -12.08
CA GLY A 10 -1.16 -22.93 -13.44
C GLY A 10 -1.58 -21.51 -13.77
N TRP A 11 -2.00 -20.70 -12.78
CA TRP A 11 -2.38 -19.31 -13.02
C TRP A 11 -1.98 -18.38 -11.87
N VAL A 12 -1.81 -17.10 -12.21
CA VAL A 12 -1.61 -15.99 -11.27
C VAL A 12 -2.39 -14.76 -11.75
N ALA A 13 -2.84 -13.93 -10.81
CA ALA A 13 -3.41 -12.62 -11.11
C ALA A 13 -2.31 -11.56 -11.10
N ILE A 14 -2.36 -10.60 -12.03
CA ILE A 14 -1.42 -9.49 -12.15
C ILE A 14 -2.16 -8.15 -12.19
N GLY A 15 -1.46 -7.04 -11.94
CA GLY A 15 -1.99 -5.68 -12.01
C GLY A 15 -3.33 -5.50 -11.28
N ASP A 16 -4.30 -4.87 -11.95
CA ASP A 16 -5.64 -4.60 -11.41
C ASP A 16 -6.40 -5.87 -11.01
N ALA A 17 -6.20 -6.99 -11.73
CA ALA A 17 -6.82 -8.26 -11.37
C ALA A 17 -6.31 -8.78 -10.01
N ALA A 18 -5.06 -8.48 -9.67
CA ALA A 18 -4.48 -8.75 -8.36
C ALA A 18 -4.81 -7.66 -7.31
N GLY A 19 -5.32 -6.50 -7.75
CA GLY A 19 -5.55 -5.32 -6.93
C GLY A 19 -4.27 -4.55 -6.63
N PHE A 20 -3.27 -4.62 -7.51
CA PHE A 20 -2.04 -3.83 -7.37
C PHE A 20 -2.27 -2.44 -7.96
N VAL A 21 -2.69 -1.53 -7.09
CA VAL A 21 -2.93 -0.14 -7.41
C VAL A 21 -2.29 0.73 -6.36
N ASN A 22 -1.69 1.85 -6.78
CA ASN A 22 -1.18 2.86 -5.89
C ASN A 22 -2.34 3.49 -5.09
N PRO A 23 -2.33 3.40 -3.75
CA PRO A 23 -3.40 3.92 -2.91
C PRO A 23 -3.49 5.45 -2.87
N MET A 24 -2.44 6.15 -3.31
CA MET A 24 -2.32 7.61 -3.21
C MET A 24 -2.92 8.29 -4.44
N ASN A 25 -2.52 7.86 -5.64
CA ASN A 25 -2.92 8.47 -6.91
C ASN A 25 -3.86 7.58 -7.75
N GLY A 26 -4.02 6.30 -7.38
CA GLY A 26 -4.86 5.36 -8.11
C GLY A 26 -4.23 4.77 -9.37
N GLU A 27 -2.95 5.02 -9.65
CA GLU A 27 -2.26 4.45 -10.80
C GLU A 27 -1.88 2.98 -10.55
N GLY A 28 -2.05 2.13 -11.56
CA GLY A 28 -1.70 0.71 -11.50
C GLY A 28 -0.74 0.25 -12.60
N ILE A 29 -0.26 1.16 -13.46
CA ILE A 29 0.49 0.81 -14.67
C ILE A 29 1.86 0.20 -14.34
N ASP A 30 2.60 0.84 -13.44
CA ASP A 30 3.88 0.36 -12.93
C ASP A 30 3.74 -1.01 -12.25
N TYR A 31 2.74 -1.15 -11.37
CA TYR A 31 2.45 -2.41 -10.70
C TYR A 31 2.01 -3.52 -11.64
N ALA A 32 1.22 -3.20 -12.67
CA ALA A 32 0.81 -4.15 -13.69
C ALA A 32 2.03 -4.67 -14.48
N LEU A 33 2.95 -3.78 -14.86
CA LEU A 33 4.18 -4.16 -15.55
C LEU A 33 5.09 -5.00 -14.65
N GLU A 34 5.36 -4.56 -13.43
CA GLU A 34 6.25 -5.25 -12.50
C GLU A 34 5.72 -6.64 -12.12
N SER A 35 4.43 -6.73 -11.81
CA SER A 35 3.79 -8.00 -11.48
C SER A 35 3.69 -8.95 -12.68
N GLY A 36 3.52 -8.41 -13.90
CA GLY A 36 3.55 -9.19 -15.12
C GLY A 36 4.93 -9.79 -15.42
N MET A 37 5.99 -8.96 -15.32
CA MET A 37 7.37 -9.42 -15.50
C MET A 37 7.75 -10.51 -14.50
N LEU A 38 7.43 -10.30 -13.22
CA LEU A 38 7.68 -11.28 -12.17
C LEU A 38 6.95 -12.61 -12.41
N ALA A 39 5.69 -12.55 -12.87
CA ALA A 39 4.94 -13.76 -13.21
C ALA A 39 5.64 -14.54 -14.34
N ILE A 40 6.04 -13.86 -15.41
CA ILE A 40 6.75 -14.48 -16.55
C ILE A 40 8.04 -15.13 -16.09
N GLU A 41 8.86 -14.44 -15.29
CA GLU A 41 10.11 -14.99 -14.73
C GLU A 41 9.87 -16.30 -13.95
N CYS A 42 8.83 -16.33 -13.11
CA CYS A 42 8.47 -17.53 -12.35
C CYS A 42 8.05 -18.69 -13.26
N PHE A 43 7.20 -18.43 -14.26
CA PHE A 43 6.72 -19.46 -15.19
C PHE A 43 7.81 -19.96 -16.14
N VAL A 44 8.75 -19.10 -16.55
CA VAL A 44 9.91 -19.51 -17.36
C VAL A 44 10.89 -20.34 -16.54
N HIS A 45 11.11 -19.99 -15.26
CA HIS A 45 12.03 -20.71 -14.39
C HIS A 45 11.52 -22.12 -14.03
N ASN A 46 10.29 -22.23 -13.52
CA ASN A 46 9.67 -23.52 -13.23
C ASN A 46 8.13 -23.43 -13.20
N PRO A 47 7.43 -23.87 -14.26
CA PRO A 47 5.97 -23.83 -14.33
C PRO A 47 5.26 -24.56 -13.19
N ALA A 48 5.87 -25.60 -12.60
CA ALA A 48 5.26 -26.40 -11.55
C ALA A 48 5.19 -25.66 -10.21
N THR A 49 6.15 -24.77 -9.93
CA THR A 49 6.21 -23.99 -8.69
C THR A 49 5.87 -22.52 -8.88
N ALA A 50 5.77 -22.06 -10.14
CA ALA A 50 5.60 -20.66 -10.52
C ALA A 50 4.52 -19.92 -9.73
N SER A 51 3.33 -20.48 -9.60
CA SER A 51 2.22 -19.82 -8.89
C SER A 51 2.52 -19.60 -7.40
N ALA A 52 3.22 -20.52 -6.74
CA ALA A 52 3.60 -20.39 -5.33
C ALA A 52 4.79 -19.46 -5.14
N ASP A 53 5.79 -19.56 -6.03
CA ASP A 53 6.96 -18.67 -6.04
C ASP A 53 6.55 -17.22 -6.28
N TYR A 54 5.63 -17.01 -7.22
CA TYR A 54 5.05 -15.70 -7.50
C TYR A 54 4.35 -15.11 -6.27
N ASP A 55 3.49 -15.87 -5.60
CA ASP A 55 2.75 -15.39 -4.42
C ASP A 55 3.71 -14.97 -3.29
N ARG A 56 4.77 -15.76 -3.06
CA ARG A 56 5.82 -15.45 -2.10
C ARG A 56 6.57 -14.17 -2.47
N LEU A 57 7.07 -14.06 -3.71
CA LEU A 57 7.86 -12.91 -4.17
C LEU A 57 7.02 -11.63 -4.21
N VAL A 58 5.76 -11.73 -4.60
CA VAL A 58 4.79 -10.63 -4.52
C VAL A 58 4.57 -10.21 -3.07
N GLY A 59 4.42 -11.16 -2.16
CA GLY A 59 4.32 -10.87 -0.73
C GLY A 59 5.54 -10.10 -0.25
N GLU A 60 6.74 -10.56 -0.58
CA GLU A 60 8.00 -9.90 -0.20
C GLU A 60 8.13 -8.47 -0.77
N ARG A 61 7.79 -8.26 -2.05
CA ARG A 61 7.91 -6.97 -2.74
C ARG A 61 6.79 -5.99 -2.40
N PHE A 62 5.54 -6.45 -2.37
CA PHE A 62 4.37 -5.58 -2.35
C PHE A 62 3.65 -5.53 -1.00
N ASP A 63 3.90 -6.40 -0.02
CA ASP A 63 3.14 -6.33 1.24
C ASP A 63 3.39 -5.05 2.02
N ALA A 64 4.64 -4.55 2.04
CA ALA A 64 4.94 -3.28 2.71
C ALA A 64 4.12 -2.13 2.10
N PHE A 65 3.99 -2.13 0.77
CA PHE A 65 3.24 -1.14 0.02
C PHE A 65 1.72 -1.29 0.19
N LEU A 66 1.17 -2.49 -0.02
CA LEU A 66 -0.26 -2.79 0.12
C LEU A 66 -0.77 -2.58 1.56
N ARG A 67 0.07 -2.80 2.56
CA ARG A 67 -0.25 -2.53 3.97
C ARG A 67 -0.31 -1.03 4.25
N THR A 68 0.57 -0.25 3.64
CA THR A 68 0.54 1.23 3.71
C THR A 68 -0.70 1.78 3.03
N GLY A 69 -1.05 1.25 1.85
CA GLY A 69 -2.24 1.68 1.12
C GLY A 69 -3.56 1.42 1.82
N ARG A 70 -3.70 0.28 2.50
CA ARG A 70 -4.89 0.01 3.33
C ARG A 70 -5.06 1.03 4.45
N ARG A 71 -3.96 1.45 5.10
CA ARG A 71 -3.97 2.48 6.15
C ARG A 71 -4.32 3.85 5.58
N PHE A 72 -3.80 4.18 4.41
CA PHE A 72 -4.09 5.46 3.76
C PHE A 72 -5.54 5.57 3.28
N SER A 73 -6.04 4.54 2.58
CA SER A 73 -7.46 4.45 2.18
C SER A 73 -8.39 4.51 3.38
N PHE A 74 -7.99 3.91 4.50
CA PHE A 74 -8.71 4.03 5.77
C PHE A 74 -8.76 5.47 6.29
N ILE A 75 -7.64 6.21 6.28
CA ILE A 75 -7.59 7.60 6.74
C ILE A 75 -8.47 8.52 5.87
N ILE A 76 -8.39 8.39 4.54
CA ILE A 76 -9.21 9.19 3.62
C ILE A 76 -10.71 8.87 3.78
N GLY A 77 -11.05 7.60 4.01
CA GLY A 77 -12.44 7.18 4.24
C GLY A 77 -13.08 7.73 5.52
N HIS A 78 -12.31 8.36 6.42
CA HIS A 78 -12.80 8.90 7.69
C HIS A 78 -12.54 10.40 7.79
N PRO A 79 -13.55 11.26 7.50
CA PRO A 79 -13.39 12.71 7.47
C PRO A 79 -12.85 13.33 8.77
N TRP A 80 -13.13 12.70 9.91
CA TRP A 80 -12.66 13.15 11.21
C TRP A 80 -11.15 12.90 11.44
N LEU A 81 -10.55 11.93 10.73
CA LEU A 81 -9.10 11.71 10.68
C LEU A 81 -8.44 12.53 9.58
N LEU A 82 -9.11 12.63 8.41
CA LEU A 82 -8.58 13.35 7.26
C LEU A 82 -8.45 14.85 7.51
N ARG A 83 -9.46 15.51 8.12
CA ARG A 83 -9.47 16.97 8.31
C ARG A 83 -8.31 17.47 9.20
N PRO A 84 -8.04 16.89 10.38
CA PRO A 84 -6.86 17.25 11.16
C PRO A 84 -5.55 16.87 10.45
N GLY A 85 -5.51 15.69 9.80
CA GLY A 85 -4.35 15.22 9.05
C GLY A 85 -3.94 16.18 7.94
N LEU A 86 -4.89 16.66 7.14
CA LEU A 86 -4.67 17.67 6.11
C LEU A 86 -4.20 18.99 6.71
N ARG A 87 -4.81 19.46 7.80
CA ARG A 87 -4.39 20.71 8.46
C ARG A 87 -2.94 20.67 8.92
N VAL A 88 -2.46 19.50 9.33
CA VAL A 88 -1.03 19.29 9.66
C VAL A 88 -0.18 19.16 8.40
N ALA A 89 -0.64 18.39 7.41
CA ALA A 89 0.09 18.13 6.16
C ALA A 89 0.32 19.39 5.33
N VAL A 90 -0.63 20.34 5.31
CA VAL A 90 -0.49 21.64 4.62
C VAL A 90 -0.28 22.81 5.60
N GLY A 91 -0.03 22.52 6.88
CA GLY A 91 0.08 23.54 7.92
C GLY A 91 1.36 24.37 7.83
N THR A 92 2.39 23.85 7.16
CA THR A 92 3.66 24.55 6.92
C THR A 92 4.20 24.20 5.54
N GLN A 93 5.03 25.08 4.96
CA GLN A 93 5.64 24.85 3.65
C GLN A 93 6.43 23.53 3.62
N SER A 94 7.21 23.25 4.66
CA SER A 94 7.99 22.00 4.77
C SER A 94 7.11 20.75 4.85
N ALA A 95 5.96 20.82 5.54
CA ALA A 95 5.02 19.69 5.60
C ALA A 95 4.33 19.45 4.24
N ALA A 96 4.01 20.52 3.52
CA ALA A 96 3.42 20.46 2.19
C ALA A 96 4.39 19.86 1.18
N ASP A 97 5.67 20.25 1.22
CA ASP A 97 6.72 19.72 0.34
C ASP A 97 6.95 18.22 0.56
N ILE A 98 6.96 17.77 1.84
CA ILE A 98 7.05 16.34 2.19
C ILE A 98 5.81 15.59 1.67
N THR A 99 4.62 16.15 1.88
CA THR A 99 3.37 15.53 1.44
C THR A 99 3.34 15.38 -0.07
N LEU A 100 3.75 16.40 -0.81
CA LEU A 100 3.84 16.39 -2.27
C LEU A 100 4.86 15.35 -2.77
N ALA A 101 6.01 15.24 -2.13
CA ALA A 101 7.03 14.24 -2.47
C ALA A 101 6.53 12.81 -2.24
N VAL A 102 5.81 12.56 -1.14
CA VAL A 102 5.16 11.27 -0.86
C VAL A 102 4.07 10.96 -1.90
N MET A 103 3.23 11.94 -2.25
CA MET A 103 2.14 11.75 -3.22
C MET A 103 2.65 11.57 -4.66
N GLY A 104 3.79 12.18 -5.00
CA GLY A 104 4.42 12.10 -6.31
C GLY A 104 5.32 10.89 -6.54
N ASN A 105 5.39 9.95 -5.58
CA ASN A 105 6.28 8.78 -5.64
C ASN A 105 7.78 9.15 -5.81
N LEU A 106 8.18 10.35 -5.35
CA LEU A 106 9.52 10.93 -5.52
C LEU A 106 10.48 10.64 -4.35
N ILE A 107 10.08 9.82 -3.39
CA ILE A 107 10.89 9.53 -2.19
C ILE A 107 11.59 8.19 -2.36
N ASP A 108 12.87 8.27 -2.74
CA ASP A 108 13.85 7.24 -2.52
C ASP A 108 14.25 7.21 -1.03
N SER A 109 14.54 6.02 -0.52
CA SER A 109 14.62 5.63 0.90
C SER A 109 15.76 6.25 1.73
N ASN A 110 16.43 7.30 1.25
CA ASN A 110 17.65 7.86 1.82
C ASN A 110 17.52 9.27 2.41
N THR A 111 16.44 9.56 3.15
CA THR A 111 16.38 10.77 3.99
C THR A 111 16.47 10.41 5.48
N PRO A 112 17.56 10.77 6.18
CA PRO A 112 17.69 10.48 7.61
C PRO A 112 16.85 11.44 8.45
N GLY A 113 16.10 10.89 9.41
CA GLY A 113 15.50 11.65 10.52
C GLY A 113 13.97 11.63 10.58
N ALA A 114 13.45 11.84 11.80
CA ALA A 114 12.05 12.04 12.27
C ALA A 114 10.92 11.09 11.76
N ALA A 115 10.89 10.72 10.48
CA ALA A 115 9.87 9.91 9.83
C ALA A 115 9.66 8.55 10.52
N GLY A 116 10.74 7.87 10.92
CA GLY A 116 10.63 6.59 11.63
C GLY A 116 9.97 6.70 13.02
N ARG A 117 10.12 7.84 13.71
CA ARG A 117 9.43 8.08 15.00
C ARG A 117 7.95 8.40 14.80
N VAL A 118 7.63 9.19 13.78
CA VAL A 118 6.25 9.53 13.42
C VAL A 118 5.49 8.29 12.97
N MET A 119 6.08 7.42 12.14
CA MET A 119 5.46 6.14 11.75
C MET A 119 5.22 5.22 12.95
N ARG A 120 6.17 5.10 13.89
CA ARG A 120 5.96 4.29 15.11
C ARG A 120 4.85 4.86 15.99
N PHE A 121 4.76 6.17 16.11
CA PHE A 121 3.67 6.83 16.85
C PHE A 121 2.32 6.64 16.16
N ALA A 122 2.26 6.81 14.83
CA ALA A 122 1.08 6.59 14.03
C ALA A 122 0.62 5.12 14.11
N ASP A 123 1.54 4.16 14.02
CA ASP A 123 1.22 2.73 14.15
C ASP A 123 0.71 2.38 15.54
N THR A 124 1.30 2.97 16.59
CA THR A 124 0.85 2.75 17.98
C THR A 124 -0.52 3.37 18.22
N ALA A 125 -0.75 4.58 17.73
CA ALA A 125 -2.04 5.28 17.83
C ALA A 125 -3.14 4.54 17.04
N LEU A 126 -2.83 4.07 15.83
CA LEU A 126 -3.76 3.27 15.01
C LEU A 126 -4.10 1.95 15.70
N ARG A 127 -3.13 1.27 16.33
CA ARG A 127 -3.36 0.04 17.09
C ARG A 127 -4.28 0.25 18.30
N LEU A 128 -4.13 1.37 18.99
CA LEU A 128 -4.95 1.74 20.14
C LEU A 128 -6.36 2.17 19.72
N ALA A 129 -6.49 2.78 18.54
CA ALA A 129 -7.77 3.18 17.99
C ALA A 129 -8.53 2.01 17.32
N ASP A 130 -7.85 0.94 16.89
CA ASP A 130 -8.45 -0.20 16.16
C ASP A 130 -9.75 -0.78 16.80
N PRO A 131 -9.86 -0.91 18.13
CA PRO A 131 -11.09 -1.39 18.77
C PRO A 131 -12.28 -0.41 18.62
N LEU A 132 -12.01 0.90 18.71
CA LEU A 132 -13.03 1.96 18.57
C LEU A 132 -13.42 2.16 17.10
N LEU A 133 -12.48 1.95 16.19
CA LEU A 133 -12.65 2.10 14.75
C LEU A 133 -13.48 0.97 14.12
N ARG A 134 -13.46 -0.24 14.69
CA ARG A 134 -14.35 -1.34 14.27
C ARG A 134 -15.81 -1.07 14.61
N ALA A 135 -16.08 -0.25 15.61
CA ALA A 135 -17.45 0.10 16.03
C ALA A 135 -18.09 1.18 15.15
N THR A 136 -17.29 2.00 14.46
CA THR A 136 -17.76 3.09 13.58
C THR A 136 -17.83 2.70 12.10
N ARG A 137 -17.54 1.43 11.77
CA ARG A 137 -17.67 0.90 10.41
C ARG A 137 -19.12 1.07 9.95
N ALA A 138 -19.36 1.88 8.92
CA ALA A 138 -20.66 1.96 8.29
C ALA A 138 -21.08 0.55 7.84
N LYS A 139 -22.32 0.15 8.16
CA LYS A 139 -22.92 -1.06 7.59
C LYS A 139 -22.94 -0.88 6.07
N ALA A 140 -22.26 -1.79 5.38
CA ALA A 140 -22.42 -1.98 3.94
C ALA A 140 -23.86 -2.38 3.62
#